data_AF-A0A7Y2YV42-F1
#
_entry.id   AF-A0A7Y2YV42-F1
#
_cell.length_a   1.000
_cell.length_b   1.000
_cell.length_c   1.000
_cell.angle_alpha   90.00
_cell.angle_beta   90.00
_cell.angle_gamma   90.00
#
_symmetry.space_group_name_H-M   'P 1'
#
loop_
_entity.id
_entity.type
_entity.pdbx_description
1 polymer ?
#
loop_
_entity_poly.entity_id
_entity_poly.type
_entity_poly.pdbx_seq_one_letter_code
_entity_poly.pdbx_strand_id
1 'polypeptide(L)'
;DEGPHGRATVAGTLPGCTACHSSHDTERIPPDEVATTCTGCHATDSAAAALGVAIEGILVGAGRELDSAAEAIEELVRAGHEVSDTRFRYRTALTQYRQLESAQHGLDLEQLEDLERVVGSISRDIAAQAEVSAEERWEHKLFLIPVWFLALATISLAGSKLWRLRGAGPDPDSGQVVG
;
A
#
# COMPACT_ATOMS: atom_id res chain seq x y z
N ASP A 1 15.81 -15.56 29.09
CA ASP A 1 15.46 -15.59 30.53
C ASP A 1 14.35 -14.62 30.93
N GLU A 2 14.04 -13.57 30.15
CA GLU A 2 13.05 -12.54 30.53
C GLU A 2 11.59 -12.87 30.15
N GLY A 3 11.35 -13.79 29.20
CA GLY A 3 10.00 -14.24 28.86
C GLY A 3 9.38 -15.20 29.90
N PRO A 4 8.05 -15.42 29.85
CA PRO A 4 7.31 -16.25 30.82
C PRO A 4 7.75 -17.73 30.84
N HIS A 5 8.45 -18.21 29.81
CA HIS A 5 9.05 -19.55 29.79
C HIS A 5 10.52 -19.59 30.21
N GLY A 6 11.13 -18.45 30.56
CA GLY A 6 12.53 -18.36 30.96
C GLY A 6 12.85 -19.22 32.19
N ARG A 7 11.98 -19.20 33.21
CA ARG A 7 12.16 -20.03 34.42
C ARG A 7 12.12 -21.52 34.14
N ALA A 8 11.20 -21.98 33.29
CA ALA A 8 11.10 -23.39 32.92
C ALA A 8 12.30 -23.84 32.07
N THR A 9 12.82 -22.93 31.25
CA THR A 9 14.06 -23.15 30.49
C THR A 9 15.26 -23.32 31.41
N VAL A 10 15.45 -22.41 32.37
CA VAL A 10 16.54 -22.50 33.37
C VAL A 10 16.41 -23.76 34.23
N ALA A 11 15.19 -24.18 34.54
CA ALA A 11 14.92 -25.41 35.27
C ALA A 11 15.10 -26.70 34.45
N GLY A 12 15.40 -26.59 33.14
CA GLY A 12 15.57 -27.73 32.24
C GLY A 12 14.27 -28.47 31.90
N THR A 13 13.11 -27.89 32.21
CA THR A 13 11.79 -28.50 31.97
C THR A 13 11.17 -28.10 30.62
N LEU A 14 11.70 -27.06 29.98
CA LEU A 14 11.35 -26.62 28.63
C LEU A 14 12.63 -26.37 27.83
N PRO A 15 12.68 -26.74 26.53
CA PRO A 15 13.92 -26.67 25.75
C PRO A 15 14.21 -25.27 25.17
N GLY A 16 13.95 -24.21 25.96
CA GLY A 16 14.29 -22.83 25.64
C GLY A 16 13.72 -22.35 24.31
N CYS A 17 14.58 -21.88 23.42
CA CYS A 17 14.21 -21.38 22.09
C CYS A 17 13.43 -22.42 21.27
N THR A 18 13.74 -23.72 21.44
CA THR A 18 13.08 -24.81 20.73
C THR A 18 11.71 -25.19 21.30
N ALA A 19 11.26 -24.49 22.35
CA ALA A 19 9.88 -24.62 22.81
C ALA A 19 8.89 -23.97 21.83
N CYS A 20 9.32 -22.91 21.15
CA CYS A 20 8.51 -22.22 20.13
C CYS A 20 9.00 -22.52 18.71
N HIS A 21 10.32 -22.66 18.52
CA HIS A 21 10.90 -22.96 17.22
C HIS A 21 11.22 -24.45 17.06
N SER A 22 11.37 -24.91 15.81
CA SER A 22 11.85 -26.26 15.54
C SER A 22 13.32 -26.44 16.00
N SER A 23 13.73 -27.69 16.27
CA SER A 23 15.07 -28.01 16.77
C SER A 23 16.15 -28.09 15.69
N HIS A 24 15.77 -28.28 14.43
CA HIS A 24 16.70 -28.44 13.30
C HIS A 24 16.83 -27.19 12.42
N ASP A 25 15.92 -26.25 12.61
CA ASP A 25 15.94 -24.96 11.95
C ASP A 25 15.29 -24.00 12.95
N THR A 26 16.03 -23.00 13.44
CA THR A 26 15.43 -21.84 14.12
C THR A 26 14.72 -20.99 13.09
N GLU A 27 13.90 -21.64 12.28
CA GLU A 27 13.19 -21.08 11.16
C GLU A 27 12.17 -20.10 11.74
N ARG A 28 12.05 -19.00 11.02
CA ARG A 28 11.15 -17.92 11.39
C ARG A 28 9.73 -18.49 11.42
N ILE A 29 9.07 -18.39 12.57
CA ILE A 29 7.64 -18.65 12.67
C ILE A 29 6.93 -17.59 11.82
N PRO A 30 6.11 -17.99 10.83
CA PRO A 30 5.30 -17.04 10.08
C PRO A 30 4.44 -16.19 11.04
N PRO A 31 4.29 -14.88 10.80
CA PRO A 31 3.48 -14.01 11.66
C PRO A 31 2.09 -14.56 11.98
N ASP A 32 1.45 -15.23 11.03
CA ASP A 32 0.12 -15.83 11.08
C ASP A 32 0.06 -17.23 11.72
N GLU A 33 1.19 -17.73 12.25
CA GLU A 33 1.27 -19.00 12.97
C GLU A 33 1.69 -18.83 14.45
N VAL A 34 1.86 -17.59 14.91
CA VAL A 34 2.30 -17.29 16.27
C VAL A 34 1.29 -17.79 17.31
N ALA A 35 -0.02 -17.60 17.10
CA ALA A 35 -1.05 -18.09 18.02
C ALA A 35 -1.11 -19.62 18.06
N THR A 36 -0.89 -20.28 16.92
CA THR A 36 -0.82 -21.74 16.81
C THR A 36 0.34 -22.29 17.65
N THR A 37 1.47 -21.60 17.66
CA THR A 37 2.61 -21.97 18.50
C THR A 37 2.26 -21.94 19.99
N CYS A 38 1.54 -20.91 20.46
CA CYS A 38 1.11 -20.82 21.84
C CYS A 38 0.11 -21.92 22.23
N THR A 39 -0.86 -22.20 21.36
CA THR A 39 -1.93 -23.19 21.61
C THR A 39 -1.47 -24.64 21.50
N GLY A 40 -0.26 -24.88 20.97
CA GLY A 40 0.37 -26.21 21.01
C GLY A 40 0.62 -26.72 22.44
N CYS A 41 0.79 -25.81 23.40
CA CYS A 41 1.02 -26.13 24.82
C CYS A 41 -0.05 -25.59 25.77
N HIS A 42 -0.71 -24.48 25.41
CA HIS A 42 -1.69 -23.82 26.27
C HIS A 42 -3.12 -24.09 25.79
N ALA A 43 -4.06 -24.22 26.74
CA ALA A 43 -5.48 -24.33 26.40
C ALA A 43 -5.97 -23.09 25.66
N THR A 44 -6.88 -23.26 24.70
CA THR A 44 -7.35 -22.20 23.80
C THR A 44 -8.03 -21.03 24.53
N ASP A 45 -8.62 -21.28 25.69
CA ASP A 45 -9.28 -20.29 26.55
C ASP A 45 -8.35 -19.67 27.62
N SER A 46 -7.06 -20.05 27.61
CA SER A 46 -6.09 -19.53 28.56
C SER A 46 -5.61 -18.12 28.20
N ALA A 47 -5.14 -17.39 29.22
CA ALA A 47 -4.52 -16.08 29.02
C ALA A 47 -3.29 -16.13 28.08
N ALA A 48 -2.53 -17.23 28.10
CA ALA A 48 -1.37 -17.41 27.22
C ALA A 48 -1.77 -17.60 25.75
N ALA A 49 -2.86 -18.31 25.47
CA ALA A 49 -3.40 -18.42 24.13
C ALA A 49 -3.92 -17.07 23.62
N ALA A 50 -4.63 -16.31 24.47
CA ALA A 50 -5.10 -14.97 24.14
C ALA A 50 -3.93 -14.01 23.82
N LEU A 51 -2.83 -14.09 24.58
CA LEU A 51 -1.61 -13.33 24.30
C LEU A 51 -1.01 -13.67 22.92
N GLY A 52 -0.95 -14.95 22.58
CA GLY A 52 -0.48 -15.40 21.26
C GLY A 52 -1.31 -14.81 20.10
N VAL A 53 -2.64 -14.81 20.25
CA VAL A 53 -3.56 -14.19 19.28
C VAL A 53 -3.34 -12.68 19.15
N ALA A 54 -3.10 -11.98 20.26
CA ALA A 54 -2.83 -10.54 20.24
C ALA A 54 -1.53 -10.22 19.48
N ILE A 55 -0.45 -10.96 19.77
CA ILE A 55 0.85 -10.77 19.11
C ILE A 55 0.77 -11.09 17.61
N GLU A 56 0.10 -12.19 17.25
CA GLU A 56 -0.19 -12.53 15.85
C GLU A 56 -0.94 -11.41 15.13
N GLY A 57 -2.00 -10.88 15.75
CA GLY A 57 -2.78 -9.78 15.22
C GLY A 57 -1.94 -8.55 14.91
N ILE A 58 -1.05 -8.18 15.83
CA ILE A 58 -0.11 -7.05 15.68
C ILE A 58 0.86 -7.29 14.52
N LEU A 59 1.52 -8.46 14.47
CA LEU A 59 2.52 -8.78 13.45
C LEU A 59 1.91 -8.85 12.05
N VAL A 60 0.73 -9.48 11.94
CA VAL A 60 0.00 -9.59 10.68
C VAL A 60 -0.56 -8.24 10.25
N GLY A 61 -1.08 -7.44 11.19
CA GLY A 61 -1.57 -6.09 10.95
C GLY A 61 -0.47 -5.19 10.37
N ALA A 62 0.65 -5.07 11.08
CA ALA A 62 1.80 -4.29 10.65
C ALA A 62 2.38 -4.77 9.30
N GLY A 63 2.39 -6.08 9.05
CA GLY A 63 2.82 -6.66 7.77
C GLY A 63 1.94 -6.21 6.60
N ARG A 64 0.60 -6.29 6.75
CA ARG A 64 -0.34 -5.82 5.73
C ARG A 64 -0.22 -4.32 5.45
N GLU A 65 0.03 -3.52 6.47
CA GLU A 65 0.24 -2.08 6.29
C GLU A 65 1.52 -1.78 5.48
N LEU A 66 2.60 -2.52 5.72
CA LEU A 66 3.80 -2.43 4.89
C LEU A 66 3.56 -2.87 3.45
N ASP A 67 2.84 -3.96 3.23
CA ASP A 67 2.51 -4.42 1.87
C ASP A 67 1.69 -3.34 1.12
N SER A 68 0.68 -2.77 1.78
CA SER A 68 -0.12 -1.67 1.22
C SER A 68 0.74 -0.43 0.90
N ALA A 69 1.70 -0.07 1.76
CA ALA A 69 2.62 1.04 1.50
C ALA A 69 3.55 0.75 0.31
N ALA A 70 3.99 -0.50 0.13
CA ALA A 70 4.79 -0.90 -1.02
C ALA A 70 3.99 -0.78 -2.33
N GLU A 71 2.75 -1.25 -2.36
CA GLU A 71 1.83 -1.12 -3.50
C GLU A 71 1.57 0.36 -3.85
N ALA A 72 1.37 1.21 -2.84
CA ALA A 72 1.18 2.65 -3.01
C ALA A 72 2.41 3.33 -3.64
N ILE A 73 3.64 2.92 -3.25
CA ILE A 73 4.87 3.40 -3.88
C ILE A 73 4.93 2.98 -5.35
N GLU A 74 4.54 1.74 -5.69
CA GLU A 74 4.49 1.30 -7.08
C GLU A 74 3.48 2.10 -7.91
N GLU A 75 2.35 2.49 -7.33
CA GLU A 75 1.40 3.36 -7.99
C GLU A 75 1.97 4.75 -8.27
N LEU A 76 2.62 5.37 -7.28
CA LEU A 76 3.29 6.66 -7.44
C LEU A 76 4.35 6.60 -8.55
N VAL A 77 5.13 5.51 -8.62
CA VAL A 77 6.11 5.28 -9.70
C VAL A 77 5.42 5.17 -11.06
N ARG A 78 4.36 4.36 -11.18
CA ARG A 78 3.59 4.20 -12.44
C ARG A 78 3.01 5.53 -12.93
N ALA A 79 2.69 6.41 -12.00
CA ALA A 79 2.17 7.74 -12.27
C ALA A 79 3.26 8.79 -12.56
N GLY A 80 4.53 8.42 -12.46
CA GLY A 80 5.67 9.29 -12.77
C GLY A 80 6.05 10.26 -11.65
N HIS A 81 5.57 10.05 -10.42
CA HIS A 81 5.98 10.87 -9.27
C HIS A 81 7.41 10.53 -8.82
N GLU A 82 8.09 11.52 -8.24
CA GLU A 82 9.34 11.34 -7.52
C GLU A 82 9.05 10.60 -6.20
N VAL A 83 9.77 9.51 -5.90
CA VAL A 83 9.47 8.61 -4.78
C VAL A 83 10.66 8.37 -3.84
N SER A 84 11.73 9.17 -3.92
CA SER A 84 12.91 8.96 -3.09
C SER A 84 12.60 9.13 -1.60
N ASP A 85 11.86 10.19 -1.22
CA ASP A 85 11.43 10.41 0.16
C ASP A 85 10.48 9.31 0.64
N THR A 86 9.48 8.96 -0.16
CA THR A 86 8.52 7.89 0.16
C THR A 86 9.22 6.55 0.39
N ARG A 87 10.20 6.20 -0.45
CA ARG A 87 11.03 5.00 -0.28
C ARG A 87 11.90 5.05 0.97
N PHE A 88 12.41 6.22 1.33
CA PHE A 88 13.16 6.39 2.58
C PHE A 88 12.26 6.14 3.79
N ARG A 89 11.07 6.74 3.82
CA ARG A 89 10.07 6.50 4.88
C ARG A 89 9.66 5.04 4.97
N TYR A 90 9.42 4.38 3.84
CA TYR A 90 9.12 2.95 3.80
C TYR A 90 10.24 2.11 4.42
N ARG A 91 11.52 2.41 4.15
CA ARG A 91 12.65 1.70 4.79
C ARG A 91 12.69 1.92 6.30
N THR A 92 12.29 3.11 6.76
CA THR A 92 12.12 3.37 8.20
C THR A 92 11.03 2.47 8.78
N ALA A 93 9.85 2.42 8.16
CA ALA A 93 8.77 1.52 8.59
C ALA A 93 9.19 0.05 8.58
N LEU A 94 9.87 -0.42 7.53
CA LEU A 94 10.42 -1.77 7.43
C LEU A 94 11.42 -2.07 8.55
N THR A 95 12.22 -1.08 8.95
CA THR A 95 13.16 -1.24 10.07
C THR A 95 12.41 -1.39 11.39
N GLN A 96 11.35 -0.63 11.62
CA GLN A 96 10.50 -0.75 12.81
C GLN A 96 9.77 -2.09 12.85
N TYR A 97 9.28 -2.58 11.71
CA TYR A 97 8.68 -3.92 11.62
C TYR A 97 9.67 -5.04 11.93
N ARG A 98 10.92 -4.94 11.50
CA ARG A 98 11.97 -5.90 11.92
C ARG A 98 12.27 -5.84 13.41
N GLN A 99 12.12 -4.67 14.04
CA GLN A 99 12.23 -4.55 15.49
C GLN A 99 11.03 -5.22 16.18
N LEU A 100 9.83 -5.07 15.64
CA LEU A 100 8.62 -5.77 16.09
C LEU A 100 8.80 -7.29 16.08
N GLU A 101 9.31 -7.85 14.98
CA GLU A 101 9.63 -9.29 14.85
C GLU A 101 10.62 -9.78 15.92
N SER A 102 11.57 -8.93 16.33
CA SER A 102 12.51 -9.28 17.40
C SER A 102 11.88 -9.12 18.79
N ALA A 103 11.10 -8.05 19.00
CA ALA A 103 10.46 -7.70 20.25
C ALA A 103 9.43 -8.73 20.71
N GLN A 104 8.87 -9.53 19.77
CA GLN A 104 7.93 -10.60 20.10
C GLN A 104 8.50 -11.61 21.12
N HIS A 105 9.82 -11.77 21.21
CA HIS A 105 10.45 -12.67 22.19
C HIS A 105 10.34 -12.16 23.64
N GLY A 106 10.09 -10.86 23.83
CA GLY A 106 9.82 -10.26 25.13
C GLY A 106 8.37 -10.47 25.60
N LEU A 107 7.45 -10.77 24.67
CA LEU A 107 6.00 -10.87 24.91
C LEU A 107 5.42 -9.63 25.63
N ASP A 108 6.00 -8.47 25.36
CA ASP A 108 5.55 -7.17 25.88
C ASP A 108 4.60 -6.52 24.86
N LEU A 109 3.30 -6.59 25.14
CA LEU A 109 2.28 -6.04 24.24
C LEU A 109 2.39 -4.53 24.07
N GLU A 110 2.75 -3.79 25.12
CA GLU A 110 2.85 -2.33 25.05
C GLU A 110 3.96 -1.92 24.08
N GLN A 111 5.12 -2.57 24.18
CA GLN A 111 6.23 -2.34 23.25
C GLN A 111 5.86 -2.73 21.80
N LEU A 112 5.13 -3.82 21.62
CA LEU A 112 4.70 -4.26 20.28
C LEU A 112 3.70 -3.28 19.66
N GLU A 113 2.71 -2.84 20.41
CA GLU A 113 1.71 -1.85 19.96
C GLU A 113 2.36 -0.51 19.62
N ASP A 114 3.40 -0.10 20.34
CA ASP A 114 4.15 1.11 20.05
C ASP A 114 4.88 1.04 18.71
N LEU A 115 5.55 -0.09 18.44
CA LEU A 115 6.22 -0.32 17.16
C LEU A 115 5.22 -0.43 16.01
N GLU A 116 4.12 -1.16 16.19
CA GLU A 116 3.04 -1.26 15.21
C GLU A 116 2.47 0.12 14.86
N ARG A 117 2.21 0.97 15.86
CA ARG A 117 1.68 2.31 15.64
C ARG A 117 2.59 3.16 14.76
N VAL A 118 3.91 3.05 14.94
CA VAL A 118 4.89 3.74 14.10
C VAL A 118 4.88 3.19 12.67
N VAL A 119 4.89 1.86 12.51
CA VAL A 119 4.81 1.21 11.18
C VAL A 119 3.54 1.66 10.45
N GLY A 120 2.40 1.64 11.13
CA GLY A 120 1.12 1.99 10.55
C GLY A 120 0.95 3.46 10.24
N SER A 121 1.47 4.35 11.10
CA SER A 121 1.46 5.79 10.81
C SER A 121 2.21 6.10 9.53
N ILE A 122 3.43 5.57 9.37
CA ILE A 122 4.23 5.80 8.17
C ILE A 122 3.58 5.17 6.94
N SER A 123 3.06 3.95 7.08
CA SER A 123 2.45 3.21 5.97
C SER A 123 1.17 3.88 5.47
N ARG A 124 0.30 4.33 6.37
CA ARG A 124 -0.92 5.08 6.02
C ARG A 124 -0.62 6.45 5.42
N ASP A 125 0.42 7.15 5.90
CA ASP A 125 0.86 8.41 5.29
C ASP A 125 1.30 8.21 3.82
N ILE A 126 1.99 7.11 3.52
CA ILE A 126 2.40 6.75 2.16
C ILE A 126 1.19 6.42 1.29
N ALA A 127 0.24 5.62 1.81
CA ALA A 127 -0.99 5.29 1.10
C ALA A 127 -1.82 6.54 0.79
N ALA A 128 -1.97 7.47 1.75
CA ALA A 128 -2.68 8.72 1.56
C ALA A 128 -2.04 9.60 0.46
N GLN A 129 -0.71 9.62 0.35
CA GLN A 129 -0.03 10.35 -0.75
C GLN A 129 -0.37 9.76 -2.12
N ALA A 130 -0.46 8.43 -2.23
CA ALA A 130 -0.86 7.76 -3.47
C ALA A 130 -2.33 8.08 -3.83
N GLU A 131 -3.23 8.08 -2.86
CA GLU A 131 -4.64 8.44 -3.05
C GLU A 131 -4.80 9.87 -3.54
N VAL A 132 -4.17 10.85 -2.88
CA VAL A 132 -4.17 12.26 -3.31
C VAL A 132 -3.61 12.39 -4.73
N SER A 133 -2.53 11.68 -5.04
CA SER A 133 -1.94 11.69 -6.40
C SER A 133 -2.87 11.07 -7.45
N ALA A 134 -3.69 10.09 -7.07
CA ALA A 134 -4.70 9.50 -7.96
C ALA A 134 -5.87 10.47 -8.20
N GLU A 135 -6.32 11.19 -7.17
CA GLU A 135 -7.34 12.23 -7.27
C GLU A 135 -6.89 13.36 -8.20
N GLU A 136 -5.69 13.92 -7.99
CA GLU A 136 -5.14 14.98 -8.85
C GLU A 136 -5.09 14.55 -10.33
N ARG A 137 -4.73 13.28 -10.60
CA ARG A 137 -4.69 12.75 -11.96
C ARG A 137 -6.09 12.69 -12.57
N TRP A 138 -7.11 12.36 -11.78
CA TRP A 138 -8.50 12.33 -12.23
C TRP A 138 -9.02 13.74 -12.52
N GLU A 139 -8.71 14.72 -11.68
CA GLU A 139 -9.06 16.13 -11.89
C GLU A 139 -8.46 16.66 -13.20
N HIS A 140 -7.18 16.40 -13.48
CA HIS A 140 -6.54 16.79 -14.73
C HIS A 140 -7.25 16.18 -15.96
N LYS A 141 -7.69 14.92 -15.87
CA LYS A 141 -8.48 14.28 -16.94
C LYS A 141 -9.84 14.93 -17.12
N LEU A 142 -10.50 15.33 -16.03
CA LEU A 142 -11.79 16.02 -16.07
C LEU A 142 -11.65 17.38 -16.77
N PHE A 143 -10.58 18.13 -16.50
CA PHE A 143 -10.28 19.41 -17.16
C PHE A 143 -10.06 19.29 -18.67
N LEU A 144 -9.62 18.14 -19.18
CA LEU A 144 -9.46 17.93 -20.62
C LEU A 144 -10.80 17.83 -21.36
N ILE A 145 -11.89 17.44 -20.69
CA ILE A 145 -13.22 17.32 -21.30
C ILE A 145 -13.67 18.66 -21.93
N PRO A 146 -13.77 19.79 -21.20
CA PRO A 146 -14.16 21.06 -21.80
C PRO A 146 -13.19 21.54 -22.89
N VAL A 147 -11.88 21.28 -22.74
CA VAL A 147 -10.87 21.62 -23.76
C VAL A 147 -11.15 20.89 -25.08
N TRP A 148 -11.43 19.59 -25.03
CA TRP A 148 -11.80 18.81 -26.21
C TRP A 148 -13.12 19.28 -26.83
N PHE A 149 -14.12 19.64 -26.01
CA PHE A 149 -15.36 20.21 -26.52
C PHE A 149 -15.14 21.51 -27.30
N LEU A 150 -14.32 22.42 -26.78
CA LEU A 150 -13.97 23.67 -27.46
C LEU A 150 -13.18 23.42 -28.75
N ALA A 151 -12.22 22.49 -28.73
CA ALA A 151 -11.46 22.08 -29.91
C ALA A 151 -12.38 21.50 -31.00
N LEU A 152 -13.31 20.61 -30.65
CA LEU A 152 -14.26 20.04 -31.60
C LEU A 152 -15.24 21.09 -32.14
N ALA A 153 -15.70 22.01 -31.28
CA ALA A 153 -16.57 23.11 -31.69
C ALA A 153 -15.88 24.04 -32.71
N THR A 154 -14.62 24.41 -32.47
CA THR A 154 -13.85 25.24 -33.41
C THR A 154 -13.61 24.53 -34.75
N ILE A 155 -13.27 23.23 -34.73
CA ILE A 155 -13.12 22.42 -35.95
C ILE A 155 -14.44 22.35 -36.73
N SER A 156 -15.56 22.10 -36.04
CA SER A 156 -16.90 22.06 -36.64
C SER A 156 -17.28 23.39 -37.31
N LEU A 157 -17.06 24.51 -36.61
CA LEU A 157 -17.31 25.85 -37.14
C LEU A 157 -16.45 26.13 -38.38
N ALA A 158 -15.15 25.82 -38.33
CA ALA A 158 -14.23 26.00 -39.46
C ALA A 158 -14.64 25.13 -40.67
N GLY A 159 -15.00 23.86 -40.43
CA GLY A 159 -15.48 22.94 -41.45
C GLY A 159 -16.78 23.42 -42.11
N SER A 160 -17.74 23.88 -41.31
CA SER A 160 -19.01 24.43 -41.81
C SER A 160 -18.79 25.67 -42.69
N LYS A 161 -17.86 26.55 -42.32
CA LYS A 161 -17.49 27.74 -43.11
C LYS A 161 -16.83 27.35 -44.43
N LEU A 162 -15.90 26.39 -44.40
CA LEU A 162 -15.22 25.91 -45.61
C LEU A 162 -16.20 25.25 -46.59
N TRP A 163 -17.16 24.47 -46.08
CA TRP A 163 -18.19 23.85 -46.91
C TRP A 163 -19.10 24.89 -47.59
N ARG A 164 -19.50 25.94 -46.87
CA ARG A 164 -20.25 27.06 -47.45
C ARG A 164 -19.48 27.77 -48.57
N LEU A 165 -18.17 27.99 -48.38
CA LEU A 165 -17.32 28.61 -49.41
C LEU A 165 -17.14 27.72 -50.65
N ARG A 166 -17.10 26.39 -50.49
CA ARG A 166 -17.04 25.45 -51.63
C ARG A 166 -18.39 25.27 -52.34
N GLY A 167 -19.50 25.36 -51.62
CA GLY A 167 -20.85 25.28 -52.19
C GLY A 167 -21.23 26.51 -53.02
N ALA A 168 -20.59 27.66 -52.79
CA ALA A 168 -20.67 28.84 -53.64
C ALA A 168 -19.76 28.69 -54.89
N GLY A 169 -19.90 27.55 -55.59
CA GLY A 169 -19.20 27.28 -56.84
C GLY A 169 -19.51 28.34 -57.91
N PRO A 170 -18.60 28.53 -58.90
CA PRO A 170 -18.74 29.57 -59.90
C PRO A 170 -20.08 29.45 -60.63
N ASP A 171 -20.77 30.58 -60.74
CA ASP A 171 -22.07 30.68 -61.41
C ASP A 171 -21.93 30.15 -62.84
N PRO A 172 -22.62 29.05 -63.20
CA PRO A 172 -22.49 28.42 -64.52
C PRO A 172 -22.97 29.33 -65.65
N ASP A 173 -23.59 30.47 -65.34
CA ASP A 173 -24.22 31.39 -66.30
C ASP A 173 -23.30 32.52 -66.79
N SER A 174 -22.02 32.55 -66.38
CA SER A 174 -21.05 33.56 -66.86
C SER A 174 -20.47 33.28 -68.26
N GLY A 175 -20.99 32.27 -68.97
CA GLY A 175 -20.45 31.78 -70.25
C GLY A 175 -21.20 32.19 -71.52
N GLN A 176 -22.10 33.19 -71.49
CA GLN A 176 -22.82 33.62 -72.70
C GLN A 176 -22.87 35.14 -72.80
N VAL A 177 -22.81 35.66 -74.04
CA VAL A 177 -23.03 37.07 -74.50
C VAL A 177 -21.70 37.84 -74.68
N VAL A 178 -21.17 38.28 -75.85
CA VAL A 178 -21.47 38.36 -77.32
C VAL A 178 -20.07 38.66 -77.96
N GLY A 179 -19.66 38.29 -79.19
CA GLY A 179 -20.34 38.44 -80.49
C GLY A 179 -20.25 39.88 -80.98
#